data_AF-A0A355FYM2-F1
#
_entry.id   AF-A0A355FYM2-F1
#
_cell.length_a   1.000
_cell.length_b   1.000
_cell.length_c   1.000
_cell.angle_alpha   90.00
_cell.angle_beta   90.00
_cell.angle_gamma   90.00
#
_symmetry.space_group_name_H-M   'P 1'
#
loop_
_entity.id
_entity.type
_entity.pdbx_description
1 polymer ?
#
loop_
_entity_poly.entity_id
_entity_poly.type
_entity_poly.pdbx_seq_one_letter_code
_entity_poly.pdbx_strand_id
1 'polypeptide(L)'
;MKKALSLFLTICLCALAVIPCFAADSTFTVTSSYAVYYTSSDLKPAAEKFADYIQKIIGSRPTVLGERPRGNYIGVSIDKAKIDNGYITQAQDENVQITGSSLQWAVRGLYNFLEKYGGISVYTSKLTVFKNKTIQVPVSLDTTYVPFFEYTDTDWLSPTDTEYSLFNGLNSAEYRTIPAEMGGSVDYISSFCHTLSSQFCSKDKYYAEHPEYFASFHGINNGTQLCLSNPEVLEIVTQEVLDLLKVKHDPNAELQIVSLTQNDNIAYCTCDKCRETDHKYGSHAGTMLEFVNAVARTVKSEGYDNVAIDTFAYRYTRKPPKGIVPEDNVIVRLCSIECCFSHAFDDKSCQTNVEFMEDLHGWSEICNRIYIWDYCTNYCNFVGLFPDFGVLQRNMQIFHENHVKGVYEEGNYTMKAEAEFGELRSYLISKLFQDPYCDFNAVRDDFIKAYYGKDAAPYISQFLDLITENASKNHLGIYESMVSTLSLFPSQIKKCDAMWENAKAKATEEELAHVKASEISWRWWKMKNHASEFASPFTYEERSEQLKKDIADNGVDRLMEVEETRSFFSSVFQFLYFKAYFLVNLVLKILYAA
;
A
#
# COMPACT_ATOMS: atom_id res chain seq x y z
N MET A 1 43.30 42.78 -17.85
CA MET A 1 42.10 43.65 -17.80
C MET A 1 41.06 43.44 -18.91
N LYS A 2 41.40 42.97 -20.12
CA LYS A 2 40.39 42.70 -21.17
C LYS A 2 39.64 41.36 -21.06
N LYS A 3 40.15 40.37 -20.29
CA LYS A 3 39.45 39.08 -20.06
C LYS A 3 38.49 39.07 -18.86
N ALA A 4 38.60 40.04 -17.94
CA ALA A 4 37.71 40.13 -16.79
C ALA A 4 36.39 40.88 -17.12
N LEU A 5 36.42 41.81 -18.09
CA LEU A 5 35.24 42.57 -18.49
C LEU A 5 34.26 41.77 -19.36
N SER A 6 34.75 40.75 -20.08
CA SER A 6 33.92 39.86 -20.92
C SER A 6 33.13 38.85 -20.08
N LEU A 7 33.62 38.46 -18.91
CA LEU A 7 32.93 37.50 -18.04
C LEU A 7 31.80 38.18 -17.25
N PHE A 8 31.98 39.46 -16.88
CA PHE A 8 30.96 40.23 -16.16
C PHE A 8 29.77 40.63 -17.04
N LEU A 9 29.99 40.94 -18.33
CA LEU A 9 28.88 41.21 -19.25
C LEU A 9 28.07 39.95 -19.62
N THR A 10 28.70 38.76 -19.63
CA THR A 10 27.99 37.51 -19.93
C THR A 10 27.12 37.05 -18.75
N ILE A 11 27.57 37.30 -17.52
CA ILE A 11 26.80 36.98 -16.30
C ILE A 11 25.64 37.95 -16.08
N CYS A 12 25.79 39.24 -16.43
CA CYS A 12 24.68 40.20 -16.35
C CYS A 12 23.63 40.08 -17.46
N LEU A 13 23.96 39.49 -18.62
CA LEU A 13 22.98 39.23 -19.69
C LEU A 13 22.21 37.91 -19.53
N CYS A 14 22.69 36.98 -18.71
CA CYS A 14 21.93 35.76 -18.34
C CYS A 14 21.06 35.94 -17.08
N ALA A 15 21.19 37.05 -16.36
CA ALA A 15 20.42 37.33 -15.14
C ALA A 15 19.18 38.25 -15.36
N LEU A 16 18.87 38.60 -16.60
CA LEU A 16 17.79 39.52 -16.97
C LEU A 16 16.91 38.96 -18.11
N ALA A 17 16.49 37.69 -18.03
CA ALA A 17 15.44 37.16 -18.91
C ALA A 17 14.82 35.84 -18.42
N VAL A 18 14.46 35.70 -17.14
CA VAL A 18 13.31 34.88 -16.74
C VAL A 18 12.69 35.54 -15.51
N ILE A 19 11.99 36.65 -15.72
CA ILE A 19 10.83 36.90 -14.87
C ILE A 19 9.85 35.82 -15.33
N PRO A 20 9.39 34.89 -14.47
CA PRO A 20 8.22 34.10 -14.83
C PRO A 20 7.12 35.13 -15.02
N CYS A 21 6.78 35.42 -16.27
CA CYS A 21 5.51 36.02 -16.57
C CYS A 21 4.51 34.96 -16.14
N PHE A 22 4.07 35.03 -14.89
CA PHE A 22 2.80 34.46 -14.48
C PHE A 22 1.74 35.25 -15.24
N ALA A 23 1.61 34.96 -16.54
CA ALA A 23 0.33 35.11 -17.18
C ALA A 23 -0.59 34.26 -16.31
N ALA A 24 -1.51 34.90 -15.58
CA ALA A 24 -2.56 34.16 -14.92
C ALA A 24 -3.19 33.30 -16.03
N ASP A 25 -3.03 31.98 -15.94
CA ASP A 25 -3.67 31.07 -16.89
C ASP A 25 -5.15 31.44 -16.87
N SER A 26 -5.63 31.99 -17.98
CA SER A 26 -7.03 32.37 -18.07
C SER A 26 -7.86 31.11 -17.86
N THR A 27 -8.84 31.19 -16.98
CA THR A 27 -9.76 30.09 -16.69
C THR A 27 -11.16 30.43 -17.18
N PHE A 28 -11.96 29.41 -17.45
CA PHE A 28 -13.41 29.54 -17.59
C PHE A 28 -14.11 28.77 -16.46
N THR A 29 -15.34 29.18 -16.16
CA THR A 29 -16.14 28.58 -15.10
C THR A 29 -17.15 27.61 -15.69
N VAL A 30 -17.17 26.36 -15.19
CA VAL A 30 -18.26 25.44 -15.51
C VAL A 30 -19.53 25.91 -14.80
N THR A 31 -20.61 26.06 -15.55
CA THR A 31 -21.91 26.53 -15.04
C THR A 31 -23.02 25.52 -15.30
N SER A 32 -24.23 25.82 -14.84
CA SER A 32 -25.43 25.01 -15.06
C SER A 32 -25.82 24.85 -16.53
N SER A 33 -25.28 25.68 -17.45
CA SER A 33 -25.54 25.57 -18.89
C SER A 33 -24.73 24.45 -19.56
N TYR A 34 -23.71 23.91 -18.88
CA TYR A 34 -22.92 22.83 -19.42
C TYR A 34 -23.71 21.52 -19.40
N ALA A 35 -23.52 20.70 -20.42
CA ALA A 35 -23.94 19.30 -20.41
C ALA A 35 -22.74 18.39 -20.17
N VAL A 36 -22.99 17.23 -19.56
CA VAL A 36 -22.04 16.11 -19.54
C VAL A 36 -22.40 15.20 -20.71
N TYR A 37 -21.41 14.84 -21.53
CA TYR A 37 -21.60 14.03 -22.73
C TYR A 37 -20.73 12.77 -22.67
N TYR A 38 -21.25 11.62 -23.10
CA TYR A 38 -20.51 10.36 -23.20
C TYR A 38 -20.57 9.77 -24.61
N THR A 39 -19.49 9.13 -25.08
CA THR A 39 -19.42 8.53 -26.44
C THR A 39 -19.89 7.08 -26.53
N SER A 40 -20.00 6.36 -25.41
CA SER A 40 -20.45 4.94 -25.33
C SER A 40 -21.45 4.75 -24.20
N SER A 41 -22.42 3.84 -24.36
CA SER A 41 -23.36 3.47 -23.31
C SER A 41 -22.69 2.99 -22.02
N ASP A 42 -21.51 2.39 -22.12
CA ASP A 42 -20.75 1.87 -20.97
C ASP A 42 -20.26 2.99 -20.04
N LEU A 43 -20.08 4.20 -20.59
CA LEU A 43 -19.68 5.39 -19.84
C LEU A 43 -20.86 6.11 -19.17
N LYS A 44 -22.10 5.74 -19.49
CA LYS A 44 -23.29 6.44 -18.97
C LYS A 44 -23.35 6.43 -17.44
N PRO A 45 -23.14 5.29 -16.73
CA PRO A 45 -23.19 5.28 -15.26
C PRO A 45 -22.16 6.22 -14.62
N ALA A 46 -20.92 6.21 -15.13
CA ALA A 46 -19.87 7.10 -14.69
C ALA A 46 -20.17 8.59 -14.97
N ALA A 47 -20.73 8.89 -16.15
CA ALA A 47 -21.15 10.24 -16.52
C ALA A 47 -22.29 10.77 -15.64
N GLU A 48 -23.25 9.91 -15.26
CA GLU A 48 -24.33 10.25 -14.32
C GLU A 48 -23.78 10.56 -12.92
N LYS A 49 -22.89 9.70 -12.42
CA LYS A 49 -22.23 9.91 -11.12
C LYS A 49 -21.38 11.19 -11.11
N PHE A 50 -20.65 11.47 -12.20
CA PHE A 50 -19.87 12.69 -12.37
C PHE A 50 -20.77 13.94 -12.33
N ALA A 51 -21.92 13.92 -13.00
CA ALA A 51 -22.89 15.01 -12.95
C ALA A 51 -23.45 15.26 -11.53
N ASP A 52 -23.64 14.19 -10.74
CA ASP A 52 -24.07 14.31 -9.34
C ASP A 52 -23.02 15.02 -8.47
N TYR A 53 -21.72 14.77 -8.69
CA TYR A 53 -20.67 15.53 -7.99
C TYR A 53 -20.60 16.98 -8.43
N ILE A 54 -20.77 17.27 -9.72
CA ILE A 54 -20.87 18.66 -10.19
C ILE A 54 -22.03 19.36 -9.46
N GLN A 55 -23.18 18.71 -9.33
CA GLN A 55 -24.31 19.26 -8.55
C GLN A 55 -23.93 19.58 -7.11
N LYS A 56 -23.17 18.70 -6.44
CA LYS A 56 -22.69 18.93 -5.07
C LYS A 56 -21.73 20.15 -4.98
N ILE A 57 -20.95 20.43 -6.03
CA ILE A 57 -20.01 21.56 -6.06
C ILE A 57 -20.72 22.89 -6.36
N ILE A 58 -21.49 22.95 -7.46
CA ILE A 58 -22.03 24.23 -8.00
C ILE A 58 -23.53 24.41 -7.73
N GLY A 59 -24.18 23.47 -7.03
CA GLY A 59 -25.60 23.55 -6.64
C GLY A 59 -26.61 23.23 -7.74
N SER A 60 -26.16 22.88 -8.94
CA SER A 60 -27.03 22.56 -10.07
C SER A 60 -26.46 21.39 -10.88
N ARG A 61 -27.34 20.49 -11.30
CA ARG A 61 -26.95 19.25 -11.99
C ARG A 61 -26.93 19.47 -13.51
N PRO A 62 -25.78 19.26 -14.18
CA PRO A 62 -25.72 19.23 -15.64
C PRO A 62 -26.65 18.17 -16.22
N THR A 63 -27.15 18.42 -17.44
CA THR A 63 -27.84 17.37 -18.19
C THR A 63 -26.82 16.38 -18.74
N VAL A 64 -27.12 15.08 -18.67
CA VAL A 64 -26.26 14.01 -19.20
C VAL A 64 -26.82 13.54 -20.54
N LEU A 65 -25.99 13.53 -21.58
CA LEU A 65 -26.40 13.28 -22.98
C LEU A 65 -25.54 12.17 -23.61
N GLY A 66 -26.17 11.33 -24.44
CA GLY A 66 -25.49 10.32 -25.25
C GLY A 66 -25.04 10.82 -26.63
N GLU A 67 -25.19 12.11 -26.91
CA GLU A 67 -24.74 12.77 -28.13
C GLU A 67 -24.14 14.15 -27.81
N ARG A 68 -23.20 14.60 -28.65
CA ARG A 68 -22.49 15.86 -28.43
C ARG A 68 -23.48 17.04 -28.54
N PRO A 69 -23.60 17.89 -27.51
CA PRO A 69 -24.51 19.04 -27.55
C PRO A 69 -23.97 20.15 -28.45
N ARG A 70 -24.84 21.11 -28.81
CA ARG A 70 -24.46 22.34 -29.51
C ARG A 70 -23.86 23.42 -28.59
N GLY A 71 -24.14 23.34 -27.28
CA GLY A 71 -23.62 24.26 -26.27
C GLY A 71 -22.37 23.73 -25.58
N ASN A 72 -21.92 24.42 -24.52
CA ASN A 72 -20.73 24.04 -23.77
C ASN A 72 -20.89 22.67 -23.09
N TYR A 73 -19.82 21.90 -23.02
CA TYR A 73 -19.87 20.54 -22.48
C TYR A 73 -18.60 20.10 -21.75
N ILE A 74 -18.77 19.06 -20.94
CA ILE A 74 -17.70 18.20 -20.44
C ILE A 74 -17.95 16.80 -21.03
N GLY A 75 -17.07 16.37 -21.93
CA GLY A 75 -17.18 15.12 -22.65
C GLY A 75 -16.31 14.04 -22.03
N VAL A 76 -16.77 12.79 -22.06
CA VAL A 76 -15.98 11.60 -21.72
C VAL A 76 -16.03 10.59 -22.87
N SER A 77 -14.89 10.00 -23.17
CA SER A 77 -14.74 9.05 -24.27
C SER A 77 -13.68 8.00 -23.99
N ILE A 78 -13.75 6.89 -24.73
CA ILE A 78 -12.74 5.85 -24.76
C ILE A 78 -12.13 5.85 -26.17
N ASP A 79 -10.82 6.04 -26.27
CA ASP A 79 -10.08 6.03 -27.54
C ASP A 79 -8.65 5.55 -27.33
N LYS A 80 -8.45 4.24 -27.45
CA LYS A 80 -7.13 3.59 -27.32
C LYS A 80 -6.14 4.01 -28.42
N ALA A 81 -6.63 4.48 -29.57
CA ALA A 81 -5.74 4.96 -30.63
C ALA A 81 -5.15 6.33 -30.30
N LYS A 82 -5.86 7.14 -29.51
CA LYS A 82 -5.39 8.45 -29.04
C LYS A 82 -4.45 8.33 -27.82
N ILE A 83 -4.69 7.36 -26.94
CA ILE A 83 -3.85 7.08 -25.78
C ILE A 83 -3.82 5.57 -25.50
N ASP A 84 -2.63 4.99 -25.42
CA ASP A 84 -2.48 3.54 -25.22
C ASP A 84 -2.78 3.11 -23.78
N ASN A 85 -2.32 3.89 -22.80
CA ASN A 85 -2.53 3.65 -21.37
C ASN A 85 -2.73 4.97 -20.62
N GLY A 86 -3.77 5.06 -19.79
CA GLY A 86 -4.11 6.26 -19.03
C GLY A 86 -5.19 7.12 -19.68
N TYR A 87 -5.21 8.41 -19.34
CA TYR A 87 -6.21 9.36 -19.85
C TYR A 87 -5.62 10.73 -20.20
N ILE A 88 -6.33 11.43 -21.08
CA ILE A 88 -6.05 12.80 -21.51
C ILE A 88 -7.22 13.69 -21.09
N THR A 89 -6.92 14.85 -20.54
CA THR A 89 -7.90 15.91 -20.27
C THR A 89 -7.50 17.16 -21.05
N GLN A 90 -8.39 17.60 -21.93
CA GLN A 90 -8.18 18.73 -22.83
C GLN A 90 -9.29 19.76 -22.68
N ALA A 91 -8.97 21.05 -22.80
CA ALA A 91 -9.94 22.12 -22.91
C ALA A 91 -9.72 22.94 -24.19
N GLN A 92 -10.82 23.23 -24.89
CA GLN A 92 -10.84 24.06 -26.09
C GLN A 92 -12.19 24.76 -26.22
N ASP A 93 -12.19 26.05 -26.52
CA ASP A 93 -13.42 26.86 -26.71
C ASP A 93 -14.42 26.70 -25.54
N GLU A 94 -13.92 26.73 -24.30
CA GLU A 94 -14.69 26.49 -23.07
C GLU A 94 -15.37 25.10 -22.97
N ASN A 95 -14.93 24.14 -23.76
CA ASN A 95 -15.35 22.73 -23.64
C ASN A 95 -14.23 21.91 -23.05
N VAL A 96 -14.58 20.90 -22.25
CA VAL A 96 -13.61 19.92 -21.71
C VAL A 96 -13.85 18.57 -22.36
N GLN A 97 -12.79 17.87 -22.74
CA GLN A 97 -12.82 16.49 -23.20
C GLN A 97 -11.86 15.64 -22.37
N ILE A 98 -12.41 14.59 -21.76
CA ILE A 98 -11.67 13.54 -21.06
C ILE A 98 -11.68 12.30 -21.95
N THR A 99 -10.51 11.74 -22.24
CA THR A 99 -10.36 10.56 -23.10
C THR A 99 -9.51 9.52 -22.39
N GLY A 100 -10.09 8.38 -22.04
CA GLY A 100 -9.34 7.24 -21.48
C GLY A 100 -8.97 6.22 -22.55
N SER A 101 -7.93 5.41 -22.30
CA SER A 101 -7.60 4.28 -23.16
C SER A 101 -8.59 3.10 -23.02
N SER A 102 -9.29 3.04 -21.88
CA SER A 102 -10.36 2.08 -21.57
C SER A 102 -11.44 2.71 -20.69
N LEU A 103 -12.50 1.95 -20.36
CA LEU A 103 -13.54 2.38 -19.42
C LEU A 103 -12.94 2.78 -18.07
N GLN A 104 -12.03 1.97 -17.53
CA GLN A 104 -11.35 2.24 -16.27
C GLN A 104 -10.61 3.59 -16.29
N TRP A 105 -9.86 3.87 -17.35
CA TRP A 105 -9.11 5.11 -17.46
C TRP A 105 -9.99 6.33 -17.71
N ALA A 106 -11.09 6.19 -18.44
CA ALA A 106 -12.06 7.26 -18.64
C ALA A 106 -12.74 7.65 -17.32
N VAL A 107 -13.12 6.65 -16.50
CA VAL A 107 -13.65 6.87 -15.15
C VAL A 107 -12.62 7.57 -14.27
N ARG A 108 -11.37 7.08 -14.23
CA ARG A 108 -10.28 7.71 -13.49
C ARG A 108 -10.06 9.17 -13.89
N GLY A 109 -10.15 9.49 -15.19
CA GLY A 109 -10.07 10.86 -15.68
C GLY A 109 -11.19 11.77 -15.16
N LEU A 110 -12.42 11.25 -15.04
CA LEU A 110 -13.54 11.99 -14.45
C LEU A 110 -13.31 12.29 -12.96
N TYR A 111 -12.85 11.30 -12.19
CA TYR A 111 -12.58 11.49 -10.76
C TYR A 111 -11.38 12.41 -10.52
N ASN A 112 -10.32 12.31 -11.32
CA ASN A 112 -9.20 13.24 -11.25
C ASN A 112 -9.62 14.68 -11.60
N PHE A 113 -10.51 14.87 -12.58
CA PHE A 113 -11.07 16.19 -12.89
C PHE A 113 -11.84 16.77 -11.70
N LEU A 114 -12.66 15.95 -11.02
CA LEU A 114 -13.40 16.35 -9.82
C LEU A 114 -12.47 16.70 -8.66
N GLU A 115 -11.38 15.95 -8.47
CA GLU A 115 -10.38 16.27 -7.46
C GLU A 115 -9.68 17.59 -7.78
N LYS A 116 -9.08 17.69 -8.98
CA LYS A 116 -8.18 18.79 -9.34
C LYS A 116 -8.90 20.13 -9.56
N TYR A 117 -10.03 20.12 -10.24
CA TYR A 117 -10.78 21.34 -10.59
C TYR A 117 -12.05 21.51 -9.76
N GLY A 118 -12.69 20.40 -9.37
CA GLY A 118 -13.83 20.40 -8.47
C GLY A 118 -13.47 20.60 -7.00
N GLY A 119 -12.20 20.42 -6.62
CA GLY A 119 -11.73 20.61 -5.25
C GLY A 119 -12.32 19.61 -4.26
N ILE A 120 -12.62 18.39 -4.73
CA ILE A 120 -13.08 17.29 -3.87
C ILE A 120 -11.86 16.56 -3.32
N SER A 121 -11.79 16.39 -2.01
CA SER A 121 -10.80 15.52 -1.37
C SER A 121 -11.52 14.50 -0.49
N VAL A 122 -11.32 13.22 -0.79
CA VAL A 122 -11.83 12.09 0.00
C VAL A 122 -10.67 11.58 0.85
N TYR A 123 -10.56 12.08 2.09
CA TYR A 123 -9.44 11.78 2.98
C TYR A 123 -9.58 10.43 3.66
N THR A 124 -10.81 10.05 4.01
CA THR A 124 -11.16 8.73 4.55
C THR A 124 -12.50 8.29 3.95
N SER A 125 -12.90 7.05 4.15
CA SER A 125 -14.23 6.52 3.80
C SER A 125 -15.38 7.31 4.45
N LYS A 126 -15.10 8.12 5.48
CA LYS A 126 -16.10 8.91 6.22
C LYS A 126 -15.88 10.42 6.08
N LEU A 127 -14.73 10.87 5.59
CA LEU A 127 -14.37 12.29 5.50
C LEU A 127 -14.14 12.71 4.05
N THR A 128 -15.15 13.36 3.47
CA THR A 128 -15.07 14.03 2.17
C THR A 128 -15.22 15.54 2.33
N VAL A 129 -14.30 16.31 1.75
CA VAL A 129 -14.29 17.77 1.80
C VAL A 129 -14.46 18.36 0.40
N PHE A 130 -15.40 19.30 0.27
CA PHE A 130 -15.63 20.10 -0.94
C PHE A 130 -15.03 21.49 -0.75
N LYS A 131 -13.78 21.68 -1.21
CA LYS A 131 -13.01 22.92 -1.01
C LYS A 131 -13.53 24.07 -1.89
N ASN A 132 -14.07 23.73 -3.07
CA ASN A 132 -14.54 24.70 -4.04
C ASN A 132 -16.08 24.81 -4.05
N LYS A 133 -16.58 25.98 -4.47
CA LYS A 133 -18.00 26.23 -4.79
C LYS A 133 -18.24 26.46 -6.29
N THR A 134 -17.17 26.50 -7.07
CA THR A 134 -17.16 26.68 -8.53
C THR A 134 -16.07 25.80 -9.12
N ILE A 135 -16.23 25.37 -10.36
CA ILE A 135 -15.20 24.61 -11.08
C ILE A 135 -14.54 25.56 -12.07
N GLN A 136 -13.27 25.89 -11.84
CA GLN A 136 -12.45 26.73 -12.72
C GLN A 136 -11.50 25.84 -13.51
N VAL A 137 -11.56 25.94 -14.85
CA VAL A 137 -10.74 25.12 -15.75
C VAL A 137 -9.84 26.04 -16.59
N PRO A 138 -8.53 25.75 -16.72
CA PRO A 138 -7.66 26.50 -17.62
C PRO A 138 -8.14 26.43 -19.08
N VAL A 139 -8.13 27.55 -19.80
CA VAL A 139 -8.59 27.61 -21.21
C VAL A 139 -7.73 26.77 -22.17
N SER A 140 -6.45 26.56 -21.82
CA SER A 140 -5.46 25.82 -22.60
C SER A 140 -5.04 24.52 -21.92
N LEU A 141 -5.97 23.88 -21.21
CA LEU A 141 -5.71 22.60 -20.55
C LEU A 141 -5.39 21.53 -21.60
N ASP A 142 -4.22 20.91 -21.49
CA ASP A 142 -3.85 19.71 -22.24
C ASP A 142 -2.92 18.87 -21.37
N THR A 143 -3.51 17.96 -20.59
CA THR A 143 -2.78 17.12 -19.64
C THR A 143 -2.99 15.65 -19.98
N THR A 144 -1.89 14.90 -19.95
CA THR A 144 -1.90 13.44 -20.10
C THR A 144 -1.46 12.82 -18.78
N TYR A 145 -2.20 11.82 -18.32
CA TYR A 145 -1.82 10.97 -17.19
C TYR A 145 -1.59 9.56 -17.70
N VAL A 146 -0.42 9.00 -17.35
CA VAL A 146 -0.08 7.58 -17.55
C VAL A 146 0.22 7.03 -16.15
N PRO A 147 -0.35 5.88 -15.76
CA PRO A 147 -0.12 5.34 -14.43
C PRO A 147 1.35 4.95 -14.19
N PHE A 148 1.84 5.22 -12.98
CA PHE A 148 3.15 4.75 -12.52
C PHE A 148 3.15 3.25 -12.23
N PHE A 149 2.00 2.72 -11.77
CA PHE A 149 1.80 1.32 -11.44
C PHE A 149 0.49 0.80 -12.07
N GLU A 150 0.54 -0.39 -12.66
CA GLU A 150 -0.63 -1.09 -13.22
C GLU A 150 -1.47 -1.79 -12.13
N TYR A 151 -0.87 -2.10 -10.97
CA TYR A 151 -1.54 -2.69 -9.81
C TYR A 151 -1.18 -1.93 -8.53
N THR A 152 -2.19 -1.51 -7.76
CA THR A 152 -2.02 -0.75 -6.51
C THR A 152 -2.98 -1.25 -5.47
N ASP A 153 -2.47 -1.65 -4.31
CA ASP A 153 -3.28 -2.22 -3.25
C ASP A 153 -2.76 -1.91 -1.86
N THR A 154 -3.67 -1.92 -0.90
CA THR A 154 -3.39 -1.86 0.53
C THR A 154 -4.64 -2.29 1.31
N ASP A 155 -4.46 -2.99 2.42
CA ASP A 155 -5.52 -3.59 3.25
C ASP A 155 -6.03 -2.67 4.38
N TRP A 156 -5.55 -1.41 4.43
CA TRP A 156 -6.06 -0.41 5.37
C TRP A 156 -7.56 -0.16 5.18
N LEU A 157 -8.19 0.35 6.24
CA LEU A 157 -9.65 0.43 6.36
C LEU A 157 -10.33 1.25 5.24
N SER A 158 -10.03 2.54 5.09
CA SER A 158 -10.68 3.40 4.10
C SER A 158 -10.54 2.95 2.64
N PRO A 159 -9.38 2.42 2.21
CA PRO A 159 -9.23 1.73 0.92
C PRO A 159 -10.33 0.69 0.61
N THR A 160 -10.92 0.00 1.60
CA THR A 160 -12.03 -0.95 1.33
C THR A 160 -13.30 -0.29 0.76
N ASP A 161 -13.46 1.03 0.90
CA ASP A 161 -14.59 1.77 0.35
C ASP A 161 -14.40 2.09 -1.14
N THR A 162 -15.46 1.88 -1.93
CA THR A 162 -15.45 2.08 -3.38
C THR A 162 -15.30 3.56 -3.76
N GLU A 163 -15.99 4.48 -3.06
CA GLU A 163 -15.92 5.92 -3.37
C GLU A 163 -14.52 6.48 -3.07
N TYR A 164 -13.95 6.10 -1.91
CA TYR A 164 -12.57 6.38 -1.57
C TYR A 164 -11.61 5.88 -2.65
N SER A 165 -11.77 4.62 -3.08
CA SER A 165 -10.87 4.01 -4.07
C SER A 165 -10.92 4.68 -5.43
N LEU A 166 -12.10 5.11 -5.88
CA LEU A 166 -12.27 5.82 -7.15
C LEU A 166 -11.61 7.21 -7.13
N PHE A 167 -11.72 7.95 -6.03
CA PHE A 167 -11.04 9.24 -5.87
C PHE A 167 -9.54 9.13 -5.61
N ASN A 168 -9.11 8.06 -4.93
CA ASN A 168 -7.72 7.88 -4.54
C ASN A 168 -6.95 6.87 -5.42
N GLY A 169 -7.54 6.45 -6.54
CA GLY A 169 -6.84 5.79 -7.64
C GLY A 169 -6.38 4.36 -7.36
N LEU A 170 -7.01 3.65 -6.42
CA LEU A 170 -6.73 2.21 -6.20
C LEU A 170 -7.48 1.35 -7.22
N ASN A 171 -6.95 0.18 -7.58
CA ASN A 171 -7.54 -0.70 -8.60
C ASN A 171 -7.52 -2.20 -8.29
N SER A 172 -7.03 -2.66 -7.14
CA SER A 172 -7.13 -4.08 -6.77
C SER A 172 -8.57 -4.52 -6.50
N ALA A 173 -8.80 -5.84 -6.54
CA ALA A 173 -10.06 -6.46 -6.12
C ALA A 173 -9.96 -7.24 -4.78
N GLU A 174 -8.77 -7.38 -4.19
CA GLU A 174 -8.56 -8.25 -3.03
C GLU A 174 -9.34 -7.78 -1.78
N TYR A 175 -9.26 -6.48 -1.48
CA TYR A 175 -9.87 -5.90 -0.27
C TYR A 175 -11.06 -4.97 -0.56
N ARG A 176 -11.42 -4.82 -1.82
CA ARG A 176 -12.44 -3.87 -2.29
C ARG A 176 -13.08 -4.36 -3.58
N THR A 177 -14.24 -3.81 -3.94
CA THR A 177 -14.85 -4.09 -5.26
C THR A 177 -15.24 -2.78 -5.93
N ILE A 178 -14.64 -2.50 -7.09
CA ILE A 178 -15.09 -1.43 -7.98
C ILE A 178 -16.08 -2.06 -8.97
N PRO A 179 -17.33 -1.57 -9.06
CA PRO A 179 -18.30 -2.08 -10.02
C PRO A 179 -17.78 -2.05 -11.46
N ALA A 180 -18.17 -3.04 -12.28
CA ALA A 180 -17.75 -3.12 -13.68
C ALA A 180 -18.13 -1.86 -14.47
N GLU A 181 -19.31 -1.29 -14.22
CA GLU A 181 -19.76 -0.03 -14.84
C GLU A 181 -18.97 1.22 -14.39
N MET A 182 -18.17 1.09 -13.32
CA MET A 182 -17.24 2.11 -12.84
C MET A 182 -15.78 1.79 -13.22
N GLY A 183 -15.58 0.87 -14.16
CA GLY A 183 -14.26 0.53 -14.70
C GLY A 183 -13.57 -0.68 -14.05
N GLY A 184 -14.20 -1.32 -13.06
CA GLY A 184 -13.70 -2.56 -12.47
C GLY A 184 -12.34 -2.45 -11.77
N SER A 185 -11.84 -3.61 -11.36
CA SER A 185 -10.58 -3.82 -10.64
C SER A 185 -9.72 -4.88 -11.32
N VAL A 186 -8.42 -4.88 -11.03
CA VAL A 186 -7.51 -6.00 -11.30
C VAL A 186 -7.76 -7.07 -10.26
N ASP A 187 -8.21 -8.24 -10.72
CA ASP A 187 -8.69 -9.31 -9.85
C ASP A 187 -7.70 -10.47 -9.75
N TYR A 188 -7.59 -11.05 -8.55
CA TYR A 188 -7.02 -12.36 -8.33
C TYR A 188 -8.16 -13.39 -8.45
N ILE A 189 -8.22 -14.08 -9.59
CA ILE A 189 -9.30 -15.05 -9.83
C ILE A 189 -9.09 -16.36 -9.03
N SER A 190 -7.87 -16.57 -8.53
CA SER A 190 -7.51 -17.54 -7.48
C SER A 190 -7.48 -16.86 -6.10
N SER A 191 -7.13 -17.57 -5.02
CA SER A 191 -6.68 -16.90 -3.80
C SER A 191 -5.45 -16.02 -4.09
N PHE A 192 -5.26 -14.94 -3.32
CA PHE A 192 -4.19 -13.96 -3.51
C PHE A 192 -2.78 -14.55 -3.41
N CYS A 193 -2.54 -15.41 -2.42
CA CYS A 193 -1.23 -15.95 -2.11
C CYS A 193 -1.30 -17.37 -1.51
N HIS A 194 -0.12 -17.99 -1.37
CA HIS A 194 0.09 -19.30 -0.75
C HIS A 194 -0.80 -20.39 -1.38
N THR A 195 -0.93 -20.39 -2.70
CA THR A 195 -1.91 -21.19 -3.43
C THR A 195 -1.42 -22.59 -3.81
N LEU A 196 -0.11 -22.78 -3.98
CA LEU A 196 0.45 -24.09 -4.27
C LEU A 196 0.33 -24.98 -3.04
N SER A 197 -0.22 -26.18 -3.19
CA SER A 197 -0.59 -27.15 -2.14
C SER A 197 -1.78 -26.78 -1.24
N SER A 198 -2.33 -25.57 -1.33
CA SER A 198 -3.57 -25.20 -0.62
C SER A 198 -4.78 -25.18 -1.55
N GLN A 199 -4.64 -24.56 -2.72
CA GLN A 199 -5.67 -24.45 -3.74
C GLN A 199 -5.37 -25.36 -4.93
N PHE A 200 -4.16 -25.26 -5.49
CA PHE A 200 -3.73 -26.06 -6.64
C PHE A 200 -2.88 -27.24 -6.19
N CYS A 201 -3.14 -28.42 -6.77
CA CYS A 201 -2.61 -29.70 -6.30
C CYS A 201 -2.72 -29.78 -4.76
N SER A 202 -3.92 -29.52 -4.23
CA SER A 202 -4.11 -29.31 -2.80
C SER A 202 -3.71 -30.55 -1.98
N LYS A 203 -3.12 -30.31 -0.82
CA LYS A 203 -2.71 -31.35 0.13
C LYS A 203 -3.87 -32.29 0.46
N ASP A 204 -5.03 -31.72 0.74
CA ASP A 204 -6.22 -32.48 1.16
C ASP A 204 -6.70 -33.45 0.07
N LYS A 205 -6.48 -33.12 -1.21
CA LYS A 205 -6.89 -33.94 -2.34
C LYS A 205 -5.84 -34.98 -2.72
N TYR A 206 -4.56 -34.64 -2.68
CA TYR A 206 -3.51 -35.47 -3.30
C TYR A 206 -2.53 -36.12 -2.32
N TYR A 207 -2.30 -35.56 -1.12
CA TYR A 207 -1.16 -35.96 -0.29
C TYR A 207 -1.22 -37.41 0.24
N ALA A 208 -2.42 -37.91 0.56
CA ALA A 208 -2.59 -39.24 1.13
C ALA A 208 -2.24 -40.38 0.14
N GLU A 209 -2.55 -40.17 -1.14
CA GLU A 209 -2.32 -41.16 -2.21
C GLU A 209 -1.01 -40.90 -2.95
N HIS A 210 -0.61 -39.63 -3.06
CA HIS A 210 0.53 -39.16 -3.84
C HIS A 210 1.46 -38.25 -3.02
N PRO A 211 2.10 -38.75 -1.94
CA PRO A 211 3.05 -37.96 -1.16
C PRO A 211 4.25 -37.45 -1.99
N GLU A 212 4.58 -38.12 -3.10
CA GLU A 212 5.63 -37.73 -4.06
C GLU A 212 5.34 -36.44 -4.84
N TYR A 213 4.09 -35.96 -4.84
CA TYR A 213 3.74 -34.65 -5.39
C TYR A 213 4.20 -33.49 -4.51
N PHE A 214 4.54 -33.78 -3.25
CA PHE A 214 4.86 -32.78 -2.25
C PHE A 214 6.35 -32.76 -1.93
N ALA A 215 6.83 -31.61 -1.44
CA ALA A 215 8.23 -31.35 -1.18
C ALA A 215 8.83 -32.35 -0.20
N SER A 216 9.92 -32.99 -0.61
CA SER A 216 10.77 -33.77 0.28
C SER A 216 11.77 -32.85 0.97
N PHE A 217 11.56 -32.56 2.25
CA PHE A 217 12.43 -31.73 3.07
C PHE A 217 13.02 -32.57 4.20
N HIS A 218 14.35 -32.64 4.28
CA HIS A 218 15.07 -33.57 5.17
C HIS A 218 14.63 -35.04 5.04
N GLY A 219 14.30 -35.47 3.83
CA GLY A 219 13.87 -36.85 3.54
C GLY A 219 12.42 -37.15 3.92
N ILE A 220 11.64 -36.14 4.33
CA ILE A 220 10.22 -36.27 4.69
C ILE A 220 9.40 -35.44 3.71
N ASN A 221 8.40 -36.06 3.07
CA ASN A 221 7.36 -35.30 2.37
C ASN A 221 6.51 -34.61 3.43
N ASN A 222 6.53 -33.28 3.48
CA ASN A 222 5.88 -32.52 4.56
C ASN A 222 4.42 -32.15 4.25
N GLY A 223 4.01 -32.27 2.97
CA GLY A 223 2.71 -31.87 2.49
C GLY A 223 2.44 -30.36 2.56
N THR A 224 3.46 -29.54 2.87
CA THR A 224 3.32 -28.07 3.01
C THR A 224 3.83 -27.33 1.77
N GLN A 225 4.50 -28.01 0.86
CA GLN A 225 4.95 -27.45 -0.41
C GLN A 225 4.83 -28.53 -1.50
N LEU A 226 4.80 -28.13 -2.76
CA LEU A 226 4.83 -29.04 -3.90
C LEU A 226 6.26 -29.37 -4.35
N CYS A 227 6.45 -30.53 -4.97
CA CYS A 227 7.65 -30.88 -5.72
C CYS A 227 7.50 -30.35 -7.16
N LEU A 228 7.99 -29.14 -7.44
CA LEU A 228 7.76 -28.48 -8.74
C LEU A 228 8.55 -29.08 -9.91
N SER A 229 9.48 -30.02 -9.66
CA SER A 229 10.15 -30.80 -10.72
C SER A 229 9.43 -32.11 -11.08
N ASN A 230 8.30 -32.40 -10.43
CA ASN A 230 7.46 -33.54 -10.72
C ASN A 230 6.54 -33.21 -11.92
N PRO A 231 6.61 -33.96 -13.04
CA PRO A 231 5.83 -33.63 -14.24
C PRO A 231 4.33 -33.82 -14.05
N GLU A 232 3.89 -34.78 -13.24
CA GLU A 232 2.48 -34.98 -12.91
C GLU A 232 1.91 -33.79 -12.12
N VAL A 233 2.70 -33.17 -11.23
CA VAL A 233 2.30 -31.95 -10.52
C VAL A 233 2.09 -30.78 -11.49
N LEU A 234 2.98 -30.63 -12.48
CA LEU A 234 2.84 -29.60 -13.50
C LEU A 234 1.56 -29.79 -14.33
N GLU A 235 1.27 -31.04 -14.74
CA GLU A 235 0.04 -31.36 -15.48
C GLU A 235 -1.21 -31.05 -14.65
N ILE A 236 -1.25 -31.49 -13.38
CA ILE A 236 -2.38 -31.27 -12.47
C ILE A 236 -2.63 -29.77 -12.27
N VAL A 237 -1.60 -29.00 -11.90
CA VAL A 237 -1.75 -27.57 -11.64
C VAL A 237 -2.16 -26.83 -12.91
N THR A 238 -1.55 -27.17 -14.05
CA THR A 238 -1.94 -26.56 -15.34
C THR A 238 -3.42 -26.81 -15.63
N GLN A 239 -3.90 -28.04 -15.47
CA GLN A 239 -5.30 -28.38 -15.72
C GLN A 239 -6.25 -27.67 -14.74
N GLU A 240 -5.91 -27.61 -13.45
CA GLU A 240 -6.72 -26.91 -12.45
C GLU A 240 -6.77 -25.39 -12.69
N VAL A 241 -5.68 -24.79 -13.17
CA VAL A 241 -5.65 -23.37 -13.62
C VAL A 241 -6.57 -23.17 -14.83
N LEU A 242 -6.51 -24.04 -15.84
CA LEU A 242 -7.39 -23.93 -17.00
C LEU A 242 -8.86 -24.13 -16.64
N ASP A 243 -9.16 -25.04 -15.71
CA ASP A 243 -10.54 -25.25 -15.23
C ASP A 243 -11.06 -24.06 -14.42
N LEU A 244 -10.20 -23.40 -13.63
CA LEU A 244 -10.52 -22.13 -12.98
C LEU A 244 -10.86 -21.05 -14.03
N LEU A 245 -10.02 -20.93 -15.06
CA LEU A 245 -10.18 -19.93 -16.12
C LEU A 245 -11.47 -20.12 -16.92
N LYS A 246 -11.85 -21.36 -17.26
CA LYS A 246 -13.13 -21.65 -17.93
C LYS A 246 -14.36 -21.13 -17.17
N VAL A 247 -14.26 -21.00 -15.84
CA VAL A 247 -15.37 -20.60 -14.97
C VAL A 247 -15.34 -19.12 -14.63
N LYS A 248 -14.15 -18.55 -14.39
CA LYS A 248 -14.01 -17.22 -13.79
C LYS A 248 -13.47 -16.13 -14.72
N HIS A 249 -12.86 -16.50 -15.85
CA HIS A 249 -12.23 -15.52 -16.74
C HIS A 249 -13.24 -14.51 -17.32
N ASP A 250 -12.95 -13.23 -17.16
CA ASP A 250 -13.62 -12.15 -17.88
C ASP A 250 -12.75 -11.65 -19.05
N PRO A 251 -13.16 -11.84 -20.32
CA PRO A 251 -12.41 -11.33 -21.47
C PRO A 251 -12.41 -9.79 -21.58
N ASN A 252 -13.27 -9.09 -20.82
CA ASN A 252 -13.37 -7.63 -20.84
C ASN A 252 -12.54 -6.94 -19.74
N ALA A 253 -12.01 -7.71 -18.78
CA ALA A 253 -11.12 -7.16 -17.75
C ALA A 253 -9.76 -6.76 -18.34
N GLU A 254 -9.19 -5.66 -17.86
CA GLU A 254 -7.86 -5.18 -18.31
C GLU A 254 -6.74 -6.18 -17.96
N LEU A 255 -6.80 -6.73 -16.75
CA LEU A 255 -5.83 -7.71 -16.24
C LEU A 255 -6.51 -8.57 -15.17
N GLN A 256 -6.26 -9.89 -15.24
CA GLN A 256 -6.61 -10.85 -14.20
C GLN A 256 -5.37 -11.66 -13.81
N ILE A 257 -5.30 -12.06 -12.56
CA ILE A 257 -4.12 -12.69 -11.99
C ILE A 257 -4.49 -14.06 -11.40
N VAL A 258 -3.68 -15.08 -11.72
CA VAL A 258 -3.69 -16.37 -11.03
C VAL A 258 -2.41 -16.47 -10.22
N SER A 259 -2.55 -16.59 -8.90
CA SER A 259 -1.42 -16.78 -8.00
C SER A 259 -0.98 -18.25 -8.00
N LEU A 260 0.29 -18.49 -8.30
CA LEU A 260 1.01 -19.76 -8.14
C LEU A 260 2.21 -19.53 -7.22
N THR A 261 1.90 -19.40 -5.95
CA THR A 261 2.85 -18.93 -4.92
C THR A 261 3.10 -20.01 -3.88
N GLN A 262 4.34 -20.07 -3.37
CA GLN A 262 4.72 -20.98 -2.29
C GLN A 262 4.04 -20.60 -0.97
N ASN A 263 3.96 -21.55 -0.02
CA ASN A 263 3.46 -21.30 1.33
C ASN A 263 4.50 -20.54 2.17
N ASP A 264 4.05 -19.95 3.28
CA ASP A 264 4.89 -19.17 4.19
C ASP A 264 5.77 -20.05 5.09
N ASN A 265 6.73 -20.76 4.49
CA ASN A 265 7.75 -21.53 5.20
C ASN A 265 8.97 -21.80 4.31
N ILE A 266 10.04 -22.34 4.89
CA ILE A 266 11.28 -22.67 4.19
C ILE A 266 11.38 -24.14 3.79
N ALA A 267 10.29 -24.91 3.88
CA ALA A 267 10.32 -26.36 3.71
C ALA A 267 10.17 -26.76 2.23
N TYR A 268 11.02 -26.18 1.38
CA TYR A 268 11.07 -26.40 -0.07
C TYR A 268 11.55 -27.81 -0.42
N CYS A 269 11.32 -28.24 -1.66
CA CYS A 269 11.69 -29.59 -2.09
C CYS A 269 13.20 -29.72 -2.29
N THR A 270 13.80 -30.77 -1.72
CA THR A 270 15.24 -31.07 -1.82
C THR A 270 15.52 -32.37 -2.59
N CYS A 271 14.57 -32.83 -3.42
CA CYS A 271 14.82 -33.97 -4.30
C CYS A 271 15.92 -33.66 -5.32
N ASP A 272 16.52 -34.70 -5.90
CA ASP A 272 17.69 -34.55 -6.78
C ASP A 272 17.41 -33.63 -7.97
N LYS A 273 16.21 -33.71 -8.57
CA LYS A 273 15.81 -32.86 -9.70
C LYS A 273 15.69 -31.38 -9.31
N CYS A 274 14.96 -31.05 -8.24
CA CYS A 274 14.87 -29.65 -7.77
C CYS A 274 16.25 -29.09 -7.42
N ARG A 275 17.08 -29.90 -6.74
CA ARG A 275 18.45 -29.51 -6.38
C ARG A 275 19.31 -29.24 -7.60
N GLU A 276 19.22 -30.09 -8.62
CA GLU A 276 19.94 -29.92 -9.88
C GLU A 276 19.51 -28.63 -10.59
N THR A 277 18.20 -28.39 -10.70
CA THR A 277 17.64 -27.15 -11.28
C THR A 277 18.11 -25.91 -10.52
N ASP A 278 18.03 -25.92 -9.19
CA ASP A 278 18.44 -24.78 -8.36
C ASP A 278 19.95 -24.54 -8.42
N HIS A 279 20.77 -25.59 -8.48
CA HIS A 279 22.20 -25.48 -8.69
C HIS A 279 22.54 -24.92 -10.08
N LYS A 280 21.83 -25.36 -11.12
CA LYS A 280 21.99 -24.87 -12.50
C LYS A 280 21.76 -23.37 -12.59
N TYR A 281 20.72 -22.86 -11.92
CA TYR A 281 20.35 -21.45 -11.97
C TYR A 281 20.89 -20.60 -10.82
N GLY A 282 21.48 -21.22 -9.80
CA GLY A 282 22.08 -20.55 -8.64
C GLY A 282 21.07 -19.97 -7.63
N SER A 283 19.80 -20.37 -7.70
CA SER A 283 18.73 -19.92 -6.80
C SER A 283 17.56 -20.92 -6.82
N HIS A 284 16.83 -21.03 -5.70
CA HIS A 284 15.58 -21.80 -5.62
C HIS A 284 14.44 -21.19 -6.46
N ALA A 285 14.56 -19.90 -6.82
CA ALA A 285 13.68 -19.29 -7.81
C ALA A 285 13.76 -19.98 -9.18
N GLY A 286 14.88 -20.67 -9.48
CA GLY A 286 15.05 -21.39 -10.74
C GLY A 286 14.00 -22.49 -10.94
N THR A 287 13.81 -23.35 -9.93
CA THR A 287 12.75 -24.37 -9.97
C THR A 287 11.36 -23.75 -10.05
N MET A 288 11.10 -22.66 -9.32
CA MET A 288 9.81 -21.96 -9.39
C MET A 288 9.54 -21.42 -10.79
N LEU A 289 10.51 -20.74 -11.41
CA LEU A 289 10.36 -20.15 -12.74
C LEU A 289 10.19 -21.21 -13.84
N GLU A 290 10.89 -22.35 -13.79
CA GLU A 290 10.66 -23.43 -14.76
C GLU A 290 9.19 -23.89 -14.74
N PHE A 291 8.63 -24.01 -13.52
CA PHE A 291 7.26 -24.43 -13.31
C PHE A 291 6.26 -23.37 -13.78
N VAL A 292 6.35 -22.14 -13.28
CA VAL A 292 5.36 -21.10 -13.61
C VAL A 292 5.43 -20.66 -15.07
N ASN A 293 6.61 -20.64 -15.69
CA ASN A 293 6.73 -20.36 -17.12
C ASN A 293 6.02 -21.42 -17.97
N ALA A 294 6.07 -22.69 -17.57
CA ALA A 294 5.36 -23.75 -18.28
C ALA A 294 3.84 -23.58 -18.21
N VAL A 295 3.30 -23.24 -17.04
CA VAL A 295 1.87 -22.91 -16.89
C VAL A 295 1.51 -21.66 -17.69
N ALA A 296 2.30 -20.60 -17.59
CA ALA A 296 2.06 -19.32 -18.25
C ALA A 296 2.04 -19.43 -19.78
N ARG A 297 2.94 -20.24 -20.37
CA ARG A 297 2.92 -20.56 -21.81
C ARG A 297 1.63 -21.26 -22.22
N THR A 298 1.15 -22.18 -21.39
CA THR A 298 -0.10 -22.91 -21.66
C THR A 298 -1.30 -21.97 -21.62
N VAL A 299 -1.40 -21.15 -20.56
CA VAL A 299 -2.46 -20.13 -20.42
C VAL A 299 -2.50 -19.19 -21.62
N LYS A 300 -1.33 -18.71 -22.08
CA LYS A 300 -1.23 -17.87 -23.27
C LYS A 300 -1.66 -18.62 -24.54
N SER A 301 -1.25 -19.88 -24.72
CA SER A 301 -1.62 -20.66 -25.91
C SER A 301 -3.11 -20.98 -26.02
N GLU A 302 -3.82 -21.02 -24.88
CA GLU A 302 -5.28 -21.23 -24.82
C GLU A 302 -6.07 -19.93 -25.08
N GLY A 303 -5.41 -18.79 -25.31
CA GLY A 303 -6.04 -17.52 -25.69
C GLY A 303 -6.43 -16.61 -24.51
N TYR A 304 -5.90 -16.86 -23.32
CA TYR A 304 -6.13 -16.02 -22.14
C TYR A 304 -5.12 -14.85 -22.08
N ASP A 305 -5.17 -13.96 -23.08
CA ASP A 305 -4.18 -12.88 -23.27
C ASP A 305 -4.16 -11.82 -22.16
N ASN A 306 -5.26 -11.64 -21.42
CA ASN A 306 -5.38 -10.71 -20.29
C ASN A 306 -5.13 -11.38 -18.92
N VAL A 307 -4.53 -12.57 -18.89
CA VAL A 307 -4.22 -13.31 -17.65
C VAL A 307 -2.72 -13.36 -17.41
N ALA A 308 -2.32 -12.98 -16.20
CA ALA A 308 -0.96 -13.15 -15.71
C ALA A 308 -0.86 -14.21 -14.61
N ILE A 309 0.27 -14.90 -14.55
CA ILE A 309 0.62 -15.85 -13.49
C ILE A 309 1.53 -15.14 -12.48
N ASP A 310 1.09 -15.01 -11.24
CA ASP A 310 1.87 -14.41 -10.15
C ASP A 310 2.65 -15.48 -9.38
N THR A 311 3.90 -15.17 -9.05
CA THR A 311 4.74 -16.00 -8.19
C THR A 311 5.62 -15.15 -7.29
N PHE A 312 6.15 -15.76 -6.23
CA PHE A 312 6.95 -15.06 -5.23
C PHE A 312 8.45 -15.11 -5.50
N ALA A 313 9.08 -13.95 -5.36
CA ALA A 313 10.47 -13.80 -4.92
C ALA A 313 10.46 -13.49 -3.42
N TYR A 314 10.27 -14.54 -2.60
CA TYR A 314 10.06 -14.44 -1.16
C TYR A 314 10.94 -15.44 -0.43
N ARG A 315 11.63 -15.01 0.65
CA ARG A 315 12.45 -15.89 1.49
C ARG A 315 13.44 -16.71 0.66
N TYR A 316 13.22 -18.02 0.56
CA TYR A 316 14.13 -18.93 -0.14
C TYR A 316 14.13 -18.74 -1.67
N THR A 317 13.09 -18.13 -2.27
CA THR A 317 13.05 -17.76 -3.70
C THR A 317 13.38 -16.29 -3.96
N ARG A 318 13.79 -15.52 -2.96
CA ARG A 318 14.02 -14.06 -3.10
C ARG A 318 15.08 -13.73 -4.16
N LYS A 319 16.16 -14.49 -4.20
CA LYS A 319 17.32 -14.22 -5.05
C LYS A 319 17.01 -14.50 -6.53
N PRO A 320 17.28 -13.56 -7.46
CA PRO A 320 17.03 -13.78 -8.89
C PRO A 320 17.90 -14.93 -9.43
N PRO A 321 17.32 -15.85 -10.22
CA PRO A 321 18.06 -16.93 -10.85
C PRO A 321 18.86 -16.42 -12.05
N LYS A 322 19.83 -17.22 -12.51
CA LYS A 322 20.62 -16.94 -13.72
C LYS A 322 20.17 -17.83 -14.86
N GLY A 323 20.22 -17.35 -16.10
CA GLY A 323 20.02 -18.20 -17.30
C GLY A 323 18.58 -18.68 -17.53
N ILE A 324 17.61 -18.15 -16.79
CA ILE A 324 16.17 -18.30 -17.01
C ILE A 324 15.51 -16.95 -16.75
N VAL A 325 14.52 -16.60 -17.57
CA VAL A 325 13.75 -15.34 -17.47
C VAL A 325 12.26 -15.68 -17.33
N PRO A 326 11.47 -14.91 -16.56
CA PRO A 326 10.01 -15.04 -16.56
C PRO A 326 9.40 -14.81 -17.94
N GLU A 327 8.30 -15.49 -18.25
CA GLU A 327 7.49 -15.19 -19.46
C GLU A 327 6.84 -13.79 -19.35
N ASP A 328 6.45 -13.20 -20.48
CA ASP A 328 5.83 -11.85 -20.50
C ASP A 328 4.53 -11.75 -19.68
N ASN A 329 3.83 -12.86 -19.48
CA ASN A 329 2.63 -12.96 -18.65
C ASN A 329 2.91 -13.57 -17.26
N VAL A 330 4.16 -13.53 -16.78
CA VAL A 330 4.51 -13.88 -15.39
C VAL A 330 4.80 -12.60 -14.60
N ILE A 331 4.16 -12.48 -13.45
CA ILE A 331 4.45 -11.49 -12.41
C ILE A 331 5.41 -12.13 -11.41
N VAL A 332 6.52 -11.43 -11.12
CA VAL A 332 7.39 -11.79 -10.00
C VAL A 332 7.16 -10.79 -8.88
N ARG A 333 6.54 -11.24 -7.79
CA ARG A 333 6.29 -10.43 -6.61
C ARG A 333 7.43 -10.55 -5.61
N LEU A 334 8.25 -9.52 -5.51
CA LEU A 334 9.37 -9.41 -4.57
C LEU A 334 8.87 -8.81 -3.25
N CYS A 335 9.13 -9.49 -2.14
CA CYS A 335 8.65 -9.05 -0.83
C CYS A 335 9.79 -8.45 0.02
N SER A 336 9.52 -7.37 0.73
CA SER A 336 10.49 -6.64 1.56
C SER A 336 10.49 -7.06 3.04
N ILE A 337 10.00 -8.27 3.37
CA ILE A 337 9.73 -8.71 4.76
C ILE A 337 10.95 -8.60 5.69
N GLU A 338 12.16 -8.80 5.16
CA GLU A 338 13.40 -8.72 5.93
C GLU A 338 13.99 -7.31 6.02
N CYS A 339 13.40 -6.32 5.34
CA CYS A 339 13.96 -4.99 5.21
C CYS A 339 13.83 -4.14 6.48
N CYS A 340 14.57 -3.04 6.48
CA CYS A 340 14.43 -1.95 7.41
C CYS A 340 13.45 -0.90 6.85
N PHE A 341 12.49 -0.48 7.69
CA PHE A 341 11.42 0.46 7.35
C PHE A 341 11.62 1.86 7.94
N SER A 342 12.73 2.10 8.64
CA SER A 342 13.14 3.43 9.12
C SER A 342 14.20 4.09 8.22
N HIS A 343 14.72 3.35 7.23
CA HIS A 343 15.66 3.83 6.22
C HIS A 343 15.10 3.55 4.84
N ALA A 344 15.28 4.48 3.90
CA ALA A 344 14.90 4.25 2.50
C ALA A 344 15.65 3.04 1.94
N PHE A 345 15.08 2.34 0.95
CA PHE A 345 15.72 1.14 0.41
C PHE A 345 17.08 1.41 -0.25
N ASP A 346 17.29 2.61 -0.79
CA ASP A 346 18.55 3.02 -1.41
C ASP A 346 19.60 3.60 -0.43
N ASP A 347 19.31 3.60 0.88
CA ASP A 347 20.29 3.99 1.90
C ASP A 347 21.40 2.95 2.02
N LYS A 348 22.57 3.27 1.45
CA LYS A 348 23.77 2.42 1.45
C LYS A 348 24.33 2.13 2.84
N SER A 349 23.93 2.88 3.87
CA SER A 349 24.33 2.60 5.25
C SER A 349 23.47 1.53 5.92
N CYS A 350 22.29 1.23 5.35
CA CYS A 350 21.42 0.17 5.82
C CYS A 350 21.75 -1.16 5.11
N GLN A 351 22.65 -1.95 5.70
CA GLN A 351 23.09 -3.23 5.11
C GLN A 351 21.91 -4.18 4.80
N THR A 352 20.87 -4.16 5.62
CA THR A 352 19.64 -4.94 5.43
C THR A 352 18.95 -4.60 4.10
N ASN A 353 18.87 -3.32 3.75
CA ASN A 353 18.21 -2.86 2.53
C ASN A 353 19.11 -3.02 1.29
N VAL A 354 20.44 -3.02 1.45
CA VAL A 354 21.39 -3.23 0.34
C VAL A 354 21.13 -4.57 -0.36
N GLU A 355 20.92 -5.65 0.40
CA GLU A 355 20.64 -6.97 -0.19
C GLU A 355 19.31 -6.99 -0.95
N PHE A 356 18.28 -6.31 -0.44
CA PHE A 356 17.00 -6.18 -1.14
C PHE A 356 17.15 -5.40 -2.45
N MET A 357 17.93 -4.31 -2.46
CA MET A 357 18.20 -3.56 -3.68
C MET A 357 19.02 -4.36 -4.70
N GLU A 358 19.95 -5.22 -4.27
CA GLU A 358 20.65 -6.15 -5.16
C GLU A 358 19.67 -7.15 -5.81
N ASP A 359 18.74 -7.70 -5.03
CA ASP A 359 17.71 -8.60 -5.55
C ASP A 359 16.74 -7.85 -6.49
N LEU A 360 16.29 -6.64 -6.15
CA LEU A 360 15.43 -5.80 -7.00
C LEU A 360 16.10 -5.47 -8.33
N HIS A 361 17.36 -5.02 -8.32
CA HIS A 361 18.10 -4.76 -9.54
C HIS A 361 18.25 -6.04 -10.37
N GLY A 362 18.64 -7.16 -9.77
CA GLY A 362 18.80 -8.41 -10.49
C GLY A 362 17.49 -8.94 -11.09
N TRP A 363 16.36 -8.77 -10.41
CA TRP A 363 15.05 -9.07 -11.00
C TRP A 363 14.71 -8.10 -12.14
N SER A 364 15.01 -6.80 -12.01
CA SER A 364 14.73 -5.78 -13.04
C SER A 364 15.48 -6.03 -14.35
N GLU A 365 16.62 -6.73 -14.31
CA GLU A 365 17.38 -7.12 -15.49
C GLU A 365 16.71 -8.25 -16.29
N ILE A 366 15.89 -9.09 -15.65
CA ILE A 366 15.36 -10.32 -16.26
C ILE A 366 13.82 -10.37 -16.34
N CYS A 367 13.10 -9.51 -15.63
CA CYS A 367 11.64 -9.53 -15.51
C CYS A 367 11.02 -8.20 -15.92
N ASN A 368 10.03 -8.23 -16.82
CA ASN A 368 9.32 -7.04 -17.29
C ASN A 368 8.13 -6.62 -16.40
N ARG A 369 7.70 -7.49 -15.49
CA ARG A 369 6.51 -7.30 -14.64
C ARG A 369 6.81 -7.67 -13.19
N ILE A 370 7.64 -6.85 -12.55
CA ILE A 370 7.93 -6.98 -11.12
C ILE A 370 6.82 -6.32 -10.32
N TYR A 371 6.27 -7.05 -9.37
CA TYR A 371 5.40 -6.50 -8.35
C TYR A 371 6.13 -6.48 -7.01
N ILE A 372 5.73 -5.58 -6.12
CA ILE A 372 6.27 -5.48 -4.77
C ILE A 372 5.18 -5.84 -3.76
N TRP A 373 5.58 -6.58 -2.74
CA TRP A 373 4.86 -6.69 -1.47
C TRP A 373 5.70 -5.98 -0.41
N ASP A 374 5.28 -4.77 -0.06
CA ASP A 374 5.88 -3.94 0.99
C ASP A 374 5.00 -3.91 2.25
N TYR A 375 5.55 -3.44 3.36
CA TYR A 375 4.91 -3.52 4.67
C TYR A 375 4.94 -2.18 5.40
N CYS A 376 3.82 -1.81 6.01
CA CYS A 376 3.64 -0.51 6.67
C CYS A 376 3.01 -0.61 8.07
N THR A 377 3.17 -1.76 8.73
CA THR A 377 2.69 -2.01 10.10
C THR A 377 3.68 -2.84 10.93
N ASN A 378 3.45 -2.90 12.25
CA ASN A 378 4.14 -3.81 13.17
C ASN A 378 3.18 -4.93 13.62
N TYR A 379 3.40 -6.14 13.12
CA TYR A 379 2.58 -7.32 13.42
C TYR A 379 2.67 -7.81 14.86
N CYS A 380 3.69 -7.38 15.63
CA CYS A 380 3.73 -7.60 17.08
C CYS A 380 2.94 -6.55 17.88
N ASN A 381 2.56 -5.43 17.28
CA ASN A 381 1.99 -4.28 17.98
C ASN A 381 1.14 -3.42 17.03
N PHE A 382 -0.03 -3.92 16.63
CA PHE A 382 -0.92 -3.25 15.67
C PHE A 382 -1.39 -1.85 16.07
N VAL A 383 -1.44 -1.56 17.37
CA VAL A 383 -1.79 -0.23 17.89
C VAL A 383 -0.59 0.67 18.13
N GLY A 384 0.62 0.10 18.10
CA GLY A 384 1.85 0.78 18.48
C GLY A 384 2.52 1.46 17.30
N LEU A 385 3.28 2.52 17.59
CA LEU A 385 3.94 3.35 16.56
C LEU A 385 4.80 2.54 15.58
N PHE A 386 4.58 2.78 14.29
CA PHE A 386 5.39 2.31 13.16
C PHE A 386 5.86 3.53 12.32
N PRO A 387 6.96 4.18 12.73
CA PRO A 387 7.37 5.51 12.24
C PRO A 387 8.11 5.49 10.88
N ASP A 388 7.48 4.94 9.86
CA ASP A 388 7.98 4.79 8.47
C ASP A 388 7.56 5.96 7.52
N PHE A 389 6.80 6.94 8.00
CA PHE A 389 6.32 8.07 7.16
C PHE A 389 7.43 8.81 6.41
N GLY A 390 8.66 8.83 6.96
CA GLY A 390 9.81 9.46 6.36
C GLY A 390 10.39 8.74 5.15
N VAL A 391 10.04 7.47 4.94
CA VAL A 391 10.60 6.65 3.84
C VAL A 391 9.58 6.36 2.74
N LEU A 392 8.27 6.41 3.04
CA LEU A 392 7.19 6.06 2.10
C LEU A 392 7.37 6.64 0.69
N GLN A 393 7.60 7.96 0.59
CA GLN A 393 7.75 8.61 -0.71
C GLN A 393 9.00 8.10 -1.45
N ARG A 394 10.15 8.03 -0.78
CA ARG A 394 11.39 7.62 -1.45
C ARG A 394 11.31 6.16 -1.88
N ASN A 395 10.72 5.29 -1.06
CA ASN A 395 10.51 3.88 -1.39
C ASN A 395 9.61 3.71 -2.64
N MET A 396 8.51 4.46 -2.72
CA MET A 396 7.64 4.44 -3.91
C MET A 396 8.37 4.91 -5.18
N GLN A 397 9.21 5.94 -5.06
CA GLN A 397 10.05 6.42 -6.16
C GLN A 397 11.06 5.37 -6.59
N ILE A 398 11.72 4.69 -5.64
CA ILE A 398 12.65 3.59 -5.92
C ILE A 398 11.94 2.49 -6.71
N PHE A 399 10.73 2.10 -6.32
CA PHE A 399 9.97 1.09 -7.06
C PHE A 399 9.74 1.52 -8.50
N HIS A 400 9.24 2.73 -8.73
CA HIS A 400 9.04 3.26 -10.07
C HIS A 400 10.36 3.37 -10.88
N GLU A 401 11.42 3.89 -10.27
CA GLU A 401 12.77 4.03 -10.87
C GLU A 401 13.37 2.68 -11.29
N ASN A 402 12.98 1.58 -10.63
CA ASN A 402 13.42 0.21 -10.91
C ASN A 402 12.39 -0.61 -11.69
N HIS A 403 11.52 0.06 -12.45
CA HIS A 403 10.57 -0.57 -13.38
C HIS A 403 9.53 -1.50 -12.73
N VAL A 404 9.27 -1.36 -11.43
CA VAL A 404 8.17 -2.05 -10.75
C VAL A 404 6.83 -1.64 -11.39
N LYS A 405 5.98 -2.63 -11.64
CA LYS A 405 4.66 -2.46 -12.27
C LYS A 405 3.52 -2.51 -11.28
N GLY A 406 3.68 -3.20 -10.15
CA GLY A 406 2.62 -3.30 -9.15
C GLY A 406 3.15 -3.17 -7.73
N VAL A 407 2.38 -2.54 -6.85
CA VAL A 407 2.75 -2.37 -5.44
C VAL A 407 1.57 -2.74 -4.55
N TYR A 408 1.84 -3.63 -3.60
CA TYR A 408 0.97 -3.89 -2.46
C TYR A 408 1.67 -3.39 -1.20
N GLU A 409 1.07 -2.43 -0.50
CA GLU A 409 1.52 -1.95 0.81
C GLU A 409 0.66 -2.60 1.89
N GLU A 410 1.18 -3.67 2.50
CA GLU A 410 0.48 -4.41 3.54
C GLU A 410 0.46 -3.62 4.84
N GLY A 411 -0.75 -3.31 5.29
CA GLY A 411 -1.03 -2.69 6.57
C GLY A 411 -1.59 -3.71 7.54
N ASN A 412 -2.66 -3.34 8.21
CA ASN A 412 -3.27 -4.19 9.23
C ASN A 412 -4.50 -4.94 8.69
N TYR A 413 -4.28 -6.00 7.91
CA TYR A 413 -5.37 -6.81 7.34
C TYR A 413 -6.37 -7.34 8.38
N THR A 414 -5.92 -7.66 9.60
CA THR A 414 -6.73 -8.34 10.63
C THR A 414 -7.62 -7.42 11.45
N MET A 415 -7.26 -6.13 11.59
CA MET A 415 -7.96 -5.18 12.45
C MET A 415 -8.79 -4.22 11.61
N LYS A 416 -10.08 -4.08 11.92
CA LYS A 416 -10.98 -3.17 11.21
C LYS A 416 -11.29 -1.91 12.01
N ALA A 417 -10.25 -1.32 12.58
CA ALA A 417 -10.34 -0.13 13.42
C ALA A 417 -9.21 0.86 13.13
N GLU A 418 -9.40 2.12 13.54
CA GLU A 418 -8.36 3.12 13.48
C GLU A 418 -7.30 2.85 14.55
N ALA A 419 -6.07 2.56 14.14
CA ALA A 419 -4.91 2.59 15.01
C ALA A 419 -3.69 3.12 14.27
N GLU A 420 -2.65 3.54 15.00
CA GLU A 420 -1.33 3.93 14.45
C GLU A 420 -1.44 4.87 13.23
N PHE A 421 -2.28 5.91 13.26
CA PHE A 421 -2.44 6.82 12.11
C PHE A 421 -2.84 6.14 10.78
N GLY A 422 -3.48 4.96 10.81
CA GLY A 422 -3.81 4.15 9.64
C GLY A 422 -4.57 4.90 8.54
N GLU A 423 -5.46 5.84 8.90
CA GLU A 423 -6.15 6.69 7.92
C GLU A 423 -5.19 7.64 7.17
N LEU A 424 -4.31 8.33 7.89
CA LEU A 424 -3.27 9.18 7.29
C LEU A 424 -2.36 8.35 6.38
N ARG A 425 -1.90 7.20 6.88
CA ARG A 425 -1.03 6.27 6.16
C ARG A 425 -1.67 5.78 4.86
N SER A 426 -2.91 5.29 4.94
CA SER A 426 -3.64 4.81 3.77
C SER A 426 -3.84 5.91 2.71
N TYR A 427 -4.12 7.15 3.13
CA TYR A 427 -4.26 8.28 2.23
C TYR A 427 -2.94 8.65 1.55
N LEU A 428 -1.84 8.71 2.31
CA LEU A 428 -0.52 9.00 1.76
C LEU A 428 -0.07 7.94 0.77
N ILE A 429 -0.21 6.66 1.11
CA ILE A 429 0.08 5.53 0.22
C ILE A 429 -0.75 5.64 -1.06
N SER A 430 -2.06 5.90 -0.95
CA SER A 430 -2.94 6.01 -2.11
C SER A 430 -2.59 7.19 -3.03
N LYS A 431 -2.10 8.31 -2.48
CA LYS A 431 -1.57 9.42 -3.27
C LYS A 431 -0.24 9.10 -3.94
N LEU A 432 0.64 8.39 -3.25
CA LEU A 432 1.93 7.94 -3.81
C LEU A 432 1.76 6.89 -4.91
N PHE A 433 0.74 6.03 -4.84
CA PHE A 433 0.36 5.14 -5.92
C PHE A 433 -0.03 5.88 -7.21
N GLN A 434 -0.66 7.04 -7.09
CA GLN A 434 -1.03 7.88 -8.23
C GLN A 434 0.13 8.73 -8.73
N ASP A 435 0.93 9.27 -7.83
CA ASP A 435 2.09 10.10 -8.17
C ASP A 435 3.17 10.01 -7.07
N PRO A 436 4.21 9.19 -7.26
CA PRO A 436 5.35 9.10 -6.34
C PRO A 436 6.13 10.41 -6.20
N TYR A 437 5.93 11.37 -7.10
CA TYR A 437 6.64 12.65 -7.17
C TYR A 437 5.77 13.84 -6.73
N CYS A 438 4.60 13.58 -6.15
CA CYS A 438 3.75 14.64 -5.62
C CYS A 438 4.43 15.40 -4.46
N ASP A 439 3.91 16.59 -4.14
CA ASP A 439 4.33 17.32 -2.94
C ASP A 439 3.81 16.61 -1.68
N PHE A 440 4.58 15.62 -1.22
CA PHE A 440 4.20 14.73 -0.14
C PHE A 440 3.90 15.48 1.16
N ASN A 441 4.67 16.52 1.47
CA ASN A 441 4.43 17.34 2.66
C ASN A 441 3.13 18.12 2.53
N ALA A 442 2.83 18.69 1.36
CA ALA A 442 1.55 19.37 1.15
C ALA A 442 0.36 18.40 1.28
N VAL A 443 0.45 17.20 0.70
CA VAL A 443 -0.58 16.15 0.80
C VAL A 443 -0.80 15.74 2.26
N ARG A 444 0.29 15.46 2.99
CA ARG A 444 0.27 15.11 4.41
C ARG A 444 -0.35 16.22 5.25
N ASP A 445 0.13 17.44 5.09
CA ASP A 445 -0.31 18.57 5.90
C ASP A 445 -1.78 18.93 5.62
N ASP A 446 -2.24 18.75 4.38
CA ASP A 446 -3.64 18.95 3.99
C ASP A 446 -4.56 17.90 4.62
N PHE A 447 -4.16 16.62 4.63
CA PHE A 447 -4.86 15.57 5.37
C PHE A 447 -4.92 15.90 6.87
N ILE A 448 -3.77 16.21 7.49
CA ILE A 448 -3.70 16.44 8.94
C ILE A 448 -4.62 17.61 9.33
N LYS A 449 -4.68 18.68 8.53
CA LYS A 449 -5.58 19.81 8.75
C LYS A 449 -7.05 19.43 8.62
N ALA A 450 -7.39 18.62 7.61
CA ALA A 450 -8.78 18.21 7.38
C ALA A 450 -9.29 17.23 8.44
N TYR A 451 -8.43 16.31 8.88
CA TYR A 451 -8.80 15.19 9.75
C TYR A 451 -8.69 15.53 11.24
N TYR A 452 -7.61 16.19 11.68
CA TYR A 452 -7.41 16.58 13.08
C TYR A 452 -7.82 18.01 13.40
N GLY A 453 -8.13 18.82 12.38
CA GLY A 453 -8.46 20.22 12.54
C GLY A 453 -7.27 21.16 12.41
N LYS A 454 -7.52 22.34 11.84
CA LYS A 454 -6.48 23.34 11.52
C LYS A 454 -5.65 23.76 12.74
N ASP A 455 -6.26 23.85 13.91
CA ASP A 455 -5.59 24.34 15.13
C ASP A 455 -4.82 23.24 15.88
N ALA A 456 -5.21 21.97 15.74
CA ALA A 456 -4.50 20.83 16.30
C ALA A 456 -3.38 20.31 15.37
N ALA A 457 -3.53 20.49 14.06
CA ALA A 457 -2.63 20.00 13.02
C ALA A 457 -1.13 20.29 13.24
N PRO A 458 -0.71 21.49 13.70
CA PRO A 458 0.70 21.76 13.93
C PRO A 458 1.34 20.84 14.98
N TYR A 459 0.58 20.40 15.98
CA TYR A 459 1.08 19.53 17.04
C TYR A 459 1.19 18.07 16.60
N ILE A 460 0.22 17.60 15.80
CA ILE A 460 0.26 16.28 15.18
C ILE A 460 1.46 16.18 14.23
N SER A 461 1.65 17.19 13.37
CA SER A 461 2.78 17.23 12.43
C SER A 461 4.13 17.21 13.15
N GLN A 462 4.30 18.03 14.19
CA GLN A 462 5.52 18.05 15.00
C GLN A 462 5.79 16.71 15.71
N PHE A 463 4.74 16.01 16.15
CA PHE A 463 4.88 14.69 16.74
C PHE A 463 5.39 13.68 15.70
N LEU A 464 4.76 13.63 14.52
CA LEU A 464 5.15 12.75 13.41
C LEU A 464 6.59 13.01 12.95
N ASP A 465 6.97 14.27 12.78
CA ASP A 465 8.34 14.66 12.41
C ASP A 465 9.35 14.19 13.45
N LEU A 466 9.05 14.37 14.75
CA LEU A 466 9.93 13.96 15.85
C LEU A 466 10.12 12.44 15.91
N ILE A 467 9.04 11.66 15.83
CA ILE A 467 9.14 10.19 15.90
C ILE A 467 9.85 9.63 14.66
N THR A 468 9.62 10.21 13.49
CA THR A 468 10.26 9.79 12.24
C THR A 468 11.76 10.09 12.27
N GLU A 469 12.15 11.31 12.68
CA GLU A 469 13.56 11.67 12.84
C GLU A 469 14.23 10.77 13.90
N ASN A 470 13.53 10.43 14.98
CA ASN A 470 14.07 9.55 16.00
C ASN A 470 14.26 8.11 15.49
N ALA A 471 13.27 7.57 14.78
CA ALA A 471 13.30 6.22 14.24
C ALA A 471 14.41 6.01 13.22
N SER A 472 14.72 7.03 12.41
CA SER A 472 15.82 7.00 11.43
C SER A 472 17.21 6.71 12.03
N LYS A 473 17.35 6.77 13.37
CA LYS A 473 18.59 6.50 14.10
C LYS A 473 18.78 5.01 14.42
N ASN A 474 17.75 4.19 14.24
CA ASN A 474 17.75 2.75 14.51
C ASN A 474 17.17 2.00 13.30
N HIS A 475 17.28 0.67 13.31
CA HIS A 475 16.56 -0.19 12.36
C HIS A 475 15.16 -0.53 12.89
N LEU A 476 14.20 -0.61 11.97
CA LEU A 476 12.81 -0.96 12.26
C LEU A 476 12.39 -2.10 11.33
N GLY A 477 12.06 -3.26 11.90
CA GLY A 477 11.37 -4.35 11.21
C GLY A 477 9.87 -4.41 11.56
N ILE A 478 9.15 -5.33 10.91
CA ILE A 478 7.69 -5.49 11.05
C ILE A 478 7.27 -6.40 12.21
N TYR A 479 8.23 -7.07 12.87
CA TYR A 479 8.01 -7.87 14.08
C TYR A 479 8.87 -7.33 15.24
N GLU A 480 8.71 -6.04 15.54
CA GLU A 480 9.54 -5.35 16.52
C GLU A 480 8.85 -5.16 17.87
N SER A 481 9.65 -5.24 18.94
CA SER A 481 9.22 -4.77 20.25
C SER A 481 9.07 -3.25 20.24
N MET A 482 8.02 -2.72 20.89
CA MET A 482 7.83 -1.26 21.06
C MET A 482 8.97 -0.56 21.77
N VAL A 483 9.80 -1.29 22.53
CA VAL A 483 10.98 -0.72 23.18
C VAL A 483 12.09 -0.42 22.16
N SER A 484 12.12 -1.15 21.04
CA SER A 484 13.11 -0.99 19.98
C SER A 484 12.74 0.09 18.96
N THR A 485 11.46 0.47 18.86
CA THR A 485 11.00 1.35 17.77
C THR A 485 11.45 2.80 17.90
N LEU A 486 11.63 3.30 19.13
CA LEU A 486 12.07 4.68 19.38
C LEU A 486 13.06 4.74 20.54
N SER A 487 14.03 5.64 20.45
CA SER A 487 15.04 5.93 21.47
C SER A 487 14.89 7.38 21.95
N LEU A 488 13.84 7.66 22.72
CA LEU A 488 13.50 9.00 23.19
C LEU A 488 14.11 9.33 24.56
N PHE A 489 14.67 10.53 24.69
CA PHE A 489 15.07 11.08 25.99
C PHE A 489 13.85 11.54 26.80
N PRO A 490 13.93 11.61 28.15
CA PRO A 490 12.82 12.11 28.99
C PRO A 490 12.31 13.49 28.59
N SER A 491 13.19 14.37 28.09
CA SER A 491 12.81 15.70 27.59
C SER A 491 12.00 15.63 26.29
N GLN A 492 12.26 14.67 25.41
CA GLN A 492 11.48 14.44 24.20
C GLN A 492 10.13 13.82 24.52
N ILE A 493 10.07 12.85 25.44
CA ILE A 493 8.81 12.25 25.91
C ILE A 493 7.87 13.33 26.44
N LYS A 494 8.39 14.25 27.28
CA LYS A 494 7.61 15.39 27.79
C LYS A 494 7.13 16.34 26.69
N LYS A 495 7.94 16.53 25.63
CA LYS A 495 7.52 17.34 24.46
C LYS A 495 6.38 16.65 23.71
N CYS A 496 6.48 15.34 23.48
CA CYS A 496 5.40 14.57 22.84
C CYS A 496 4.11 14.63 23.66
N ASP A 497 4.17 14.42 24.97
CA ASP A 497 2.98 14.57 25.85
C ASP A 497 2.37 15.97 25.72
N ALA A 498 3.19 17.02 25.72
CA ALA A 498 2.70 18.39 25.53
C ALA A 498 2.07 18.61 24.15
N MET A 499 2.59 18.00 23.08
CA MET A 499 1.98 18.09 21.74
C MET A 499 0.58 17.48 21.74
N TRP A 500 0.40 16.30 22.32
CA TRP A 500 -0.91 15.64 22.41
C TRP A 500 -1.91 16.41 23.28
N GLU A 501 -1.50 16.92 24.43
CA GLU A 501 -2.37 17.76 25.27
C GLU A 501 -2.80 19.04 24.55
N ASN A 502 -1.87 19.69 23.82
CA ASN A 502 -2.22 20.87 23.03
C ASN A 502 -3.14 20.54 21.85
N ALA A 503 -2.92 19.42 21.15
CA ALA A 503 -3.80 18.97 20.09
C ALA A 503 -5.23 18.75 20.60
N LYS A 504 -5.39 18.04 21.73
CA LYS A 504 -6.69 17.80 22.37
C LYS A 504 -7.37 19.10 22.81
N ALA A 505 -6.61 20.06 23.35
CA ALA A 505 -7.16 21.34 23.78
C ALA A 505 -7.59 22.26 22.62
N LYS A 506 -7.16 21.98 21.39
CA LYS A 506 -7.44 22.76 20.18
C LYS A 506 -8.47 22.11 19.26
N ALA A 507 -8.68 20.81 19.39
CA ALA A 507 -9.66 20.07 18.62
C ALA A 507 -11.11 20.42 19.04
N THR A 508 -12.00 20.48 18.05
CA THR A 508 -13.46 20.42 18.26
C THR A 508 -13.87 19.04 18.78
N GLU A 509 -15.14 18.86 19.14
CA GLU A 509 -15.64 17.57 19.66
C GLU A 509 -15.45 16.40 18.68
N GLU A 510 -15.70 16.64 17.39
CA GLU A 510 -15.50 15.65 16.32
C GLU A 510 -14.02 15.34 16.11
N GLU A 511 -13.19 16.38 15.95
CA GLU A 511 -11.74 16.25 15.78
C GLU A 511 -11.06 15.58 16.99
N LEU A 512 -11.60 15.79 18.20
CA LEU A 512 -11.05 15.22 19.43
C LEU A 512 -11.12 13.69 19.44
N ALA A 513 -12.13 13.10 18.79
CA ALA A 513 -12.21 11.65 18.64
C ALA A 513 -11.02 11.12 17.82
N HIS A 514 -10.73 11.75 16.68
CA HIS A 514 -9.57 11.41 15.83
C HIS A 514 -8.23 11.58 16.56
N VAL A 515 -8.07 12.69 17.29
CA VAL A 515 -6.85 12.94 18.08
C VAL A 515 -6.67 11.84 19.14
N LYS A 516 -7.73 11.48 19.88
CA LYS A 516 -7.67 10.42 20.90
C LYS A 516 -7.40 9.04 20.30
N ALA A 517 -8.02 8.71 19.18
CA ALA A 517 -7.79 7.46 18.47
C ALA A 517 -6.30 7.31 18.08
N SER A 518 -5.70 8.38 17.55
CA SER A 518 -4.27 8.36 17.18
C SER A 518 -3.33 8.39 18.39
N GLU A 519 -3.70 9.07 19.48
CA GLU A 519 -2.92 9.15 20.73
C GLU A 519 -2.74 7.76 21.40
N ILE A 520 -3.64 6.82 21.16
CA ILE A 520 -3.51 5.43 21.66
C ILE A 520 -2.14 4.85 21.32
N SER A 521 -1.62 5.10 20.12
CA SER A 521 -0.32 4.60 19.69
C SER A 521 0.84 5.13 20.56
N TRP A 522 0.79 6.42 20.90
CA TRP A 522 1.74 7.05 21.81
C TRP A 522 1.62 6.50 23.23
N ARG A 523 0.39 6.30 23.71
CA ARG A 523 0.14 5.73 25.04
C ARG A 523 0.56 4.27 25.14
N TRP A 524 0.35 3.48 24.08
CA TRP A 524 0.84 2.12 23.97
C TRP A 524 2.36 2.05 24.04
N TRP A 525 3.04 2.92 23.27
CA TRP A 525 4.49 3.02 23.32
C TRP A 525 4.98 3.37 24.74
N LYS A 526 4.36 4.36 25.40
CA LYS A 526 4.70 4.73 26.78
C LYS A 526 4.48 3.58 27.77
N MET A 527 3.38 2.83 27.64
CA MET A 527 3.08 1.67 28.49
C MET A 527 4.17 0.61 28.36
N LYS A 528 4.53 0.23 27.12
CA LYS A 528 5.56 -0.78 26.85
C LYS A 528 6.97 -0.36 27.29
N ASN A 529 7.21 0.95 27.39
CA ASN A 529 8.49 1.53 27.80
C ASN A 529 8.52 2.01 29.26
N HIS A 530 7.47 1.79 30.05
CA HIS A 530 7.33 2.31 31.42
C HIS A 530 7.62 3.81 31.53
N ALA A 531 7.05 4.61 30.62
CA ALA A 531 7.32 6.04 30.50
C ALA A 531 6.11 6.90 30.92
N SER A 532 6.41 8.13 31.38
CA SER A 532 5.41 9.17 31.71
C SER A 532 4.27 8.65 32.62
N GLU A 533 3.02 8.66 32.18
CA GLU A 533 1.85 8.16 32.94
C GLU A 533 1.97 6.68 33.38
N PHE A 534 2.88 5.92 32.76
CA PHE A 534 3.18 4.51 33.06
C PHE A 534 4.52 4.31 33.79
N ALA A 535 5.20 5.38 34.24
CA ALA A 535 6.49 5.27 34.92
C ALA A 535 6.40 4.80 36.38
N SER A 536 5.28 5.09 37.06
CA SER A 536 5.09 4.72 38.46
C SER A 536 4.51 3.31 38.58
N PRO A 537 5.14 2.38 39.34
CA PRO A 537 4.58 1.05 39.56
C PRO A 537 3.27 1.09 40.36
N PHE A 538 3.00 2.17 41.10
CA PHE A 538 1.78 2.32 41.90
C PHE A 538 0.54 2.64 41.07
N THR A 539 0.71 3.25 39.89
CA THR A 539 -0.40 3.63 39.00
C THR A 539 -0.39 2.85 37.68
N TYR A 540 0.64 2.04 37.43
CA TYR A 540 0.83 1.33 36.17
C TYR A 540 -0.37 0.44 35.81
N GLU A 541 -0.88 -0.34 36.77
CA GLU A 541 -1.99 -1.27 36.55
C GLU A 541 -3.28 -0.53 36.18
N GLU A 542 -3.68 0.45 37.00
CA GLU A 542 -4.85 1.29 36.74
C GLU A 542 -4.78 1.98 35.37
N ARG A 543 -3.62 2.56 35.04
CA ARG A 543 -3.41 3.24 33.74
C ARG A 543 -3.43 2.28 32.57
N SER A 544 -2.90 1.06 32.75
CA SER A 544 -2.90 0.02 31.72
C SER A 544 -4.31 -0.48 31.44
N GLU A 545 -5.12 -0.68 32.48
CA GLU A 545 -6.53 -1.04 32.31
C GLU A 545 -7.33 0.07 31.63
N GLN A 546 -7.08 1.33 31.98
CA GLN A 546 -7.69 2.46 31.28
C GLN A 546 -7.31 2.49 29.80
N LEU A 547 -6.02 2.31 29.47
CA LEU A 547 -5.58 2.26 28.07
C LEU A 547 -6.22 1.10 27.30
N LYS A 548 -6.33 -0.09 27.89
CA LYS A 548 -7.02 -1.23 27.26
C LYS A 548 -8.49 -0.92 26.98
N LYS A 549 -9.16 -0.23 27.92
CA LYS A 549 -10.54 0.24 27.71
C LYS A 549 -10.59 1.25 26.55
N ASP A 550 -9.68 2.21 26.52
CA ASP A 550 -9.66 3.22 25.45
C ASP A 550 -9.40 2.59 24.08
N ILE A 551 -8.53 1.58 24.00
CA ILE A 551 -8.29 0.75 22.81
C ILE A 551 -9.58 0.06 22.35
N ALA A 552 -10.27 -0.63 23.27
CA ALA A 552 -11.52 -1.32 22.96
C ALA A 552 -12.65 -0.36 22.56
N ASP A 553 -12.74 0.80 23.20
CA ASP A 553 -13.72 1.85 22.87
C ASP A 553 -13.47 2.46 21.47
N ASN A 554 -12.24 2.35 20.93
CA ASN A 554 -11.90 2.71 19.55
C ASN A 554 -12.11 1.57 18.55
N GLY A 555 -12.73 0.46 18.98
CA GLY A 555 -13.07 -0.67 18.12
C GLY A 555 -11.90 -1.60 17.80
N VAL A 556 -10.74 -1.41 18.43
CA VAL A 556 -9.61 -2.32 18.27
C VAL A 556 -9.86 -3.60 19.06
N ASP A 557 -9.99 -4.71 18.35
CA ASP A 557 -10.25 -6.04 18.88
C ASP A 557 -9.01 -6.95 18.91
N ARG A 558 -7.93 -6.56 18.21
CA ARG A 558 -6.70 -7.32 18.09
C ARG A 558 -5.46 -6.43 18.18
N LEU A 559 -4.44 -6.88 18.92
CA LEU A 559 -3.21 -6.10 19.19
C LEU A 559 -1.97 -6.61 18.45
N MET A 560 -2.02 -7.81 17.88
CA MET A 560 -0.93 -8.45 17.14
C MET A 560 -1.50 -9.54 16.22
N GLU A 561 -0.73 -9.92 15.20
CA GLU A 561 -1.14 -10.85 14.15
C GLU A 561 -1.42 -12.25 14.68
N VAL A 562 -0.45 -12.79 15.40
CA VAL A 562 -0.56 -14.06 16.09
C VAL A 562 -0.86 -13.73 17.55
N GLU A 563 -2.13 -13.81 17.92
CA GLU A 563 -2.45 -14.05 19.33
C GLU A 563 -1.86 -15.41 19.67
N GLU A 564 -0.66 -15.44 20.25
CA GLU A 564 -0.24 -16.63 20.94
C GLU A 564 -1.42 -17.00 21.86
N THR A 565 -1.92 -18.22 21.73
CA THR A 565 -2.60 -18.93 22.82
C THR A 565 -1.61 -19.16 23.97
N ARG A 566 -0.85 -18.13 24.37
CA ARG A 566 -0.29 -18.00 25.68
C ARG A 566 -1.37 -17.37 26.52
N SER A 567 -2.00 -18.23 27.29
CA SER A 567 -2.74 -17.86 28.49
C SER A 567 -2.17 -16.58 29.10
N PHE A 568 -2.96 -15.52 29.03
CA PHE A 568 -2.77 -14.24 29.71
C PHE A 568 -2.84 -14.40 31.26
N PHE A 569 -2.59 -15.62 31.77
CA PHE A 569 -2.60 -16.00 33.18
C PHE A 569 -1.28 -16.61 33.69
N SER A 570 -0.21 -16.76 32.88
CA SER A 570 1.00 -17.45 33.37
C SER A 570 2.26 -16.61 33.59
N SER A 571 2.44 -15.44 32.96
CA SER A 571 3.73 -14.70 33.07
C SER A 571 3.81 -13.71 34.24
N VAL A 572 2.69 -13.20 34.75
CA VAL A 572 2.68 -12.38 35.97
C VAL A 572 2.73 -13.25 37.23
N PHE A 573 2.13 -14.44 37.20
CA PHE A 573 2.19 -15.38 38.31
C PHE A 573 3.53 -16.09 38.42
N GLN A 574 4.21 -16.47 37.34
CA GLN A 574 5.54 -17.09 37.45
C GLN A 574 6.62 -16.12 37.96
N PHE A 575 6.57 -14.84 37.57
CA PHE A 575 7.58 -13.86 38.01
C PHE A 575 7.41 -13.44 39.48
N LEU A 576 6.16 -13.36 39.98
CA LEU A 576 5.86 -13.12 41.39
C LEU A 576 6.09 -14.36 42.26
N TYR A 577 5.78 -15.56 41.75
CA TYR A 577 6.03 -16.81 42.49
C TYR A 577 7.54 -17.09 42.62
N PHE A 578 8.36 -16.78 41.60
CA PHE A 578 9.81 -16.94 41.70
C PHE A 578 10.45 -15.97 42.71
N LYS A 579 10.01 -14.70 42.76
CA LYS A 579 10.51 -13.72 43.74
C LYS A 579 10.02 -13.99 45.16
N ALA A 580 8.77 -14.41 45.34
CA ALA A 580 8.23 -14.79 46.65
C ALA A 580 8.87 -16.09 47.18
N TYR A 581 9.08 -17.08 46.31
CA TYR A 581 9.75 -18.33 46.68
C TYR A 581 11.23 -18.13 47.05
N PHE A 582 11.93 -17.20 46.38
CA PHE A 582 13.32 -16.84 46.74
C PHE A 582 13.40 -16.03 48.04
N LEU A 583 12.50 -15.07 48.27
CA LEU A 583 12.47 -14.31 49.52
C LEU A 583 12.10 -15.19 50.73
N VAL A 584 11.11 -16.09 50.58
CA VAL A 584 10.70 -16.99 51.67
C VAL A 584 11.80 -18.00 52.00
N ASN A 585 12.52 -18.55 51.00
CA ASN A 585 13.65 -19.43 51.24
C ASN A 585 14.89 -18.71 51.81
N LEU A 586 15.10 -17.44 51.47
CA LEU A 586 16.18 -16.63 52.04
C LEU A 586 15.90 -16.27 53.50
N VAL A 587 14.64 -15.92 53.84
CA VAL A 587 14.21 -15.64 55.21
C VAL A 587 14.21 -16.91 56.07
N LEU A 588 13.79 -18.06 55.55
CA LEU A 588 13.88 -19.35 56.26
C LEU A 588 15.33 -19.81 56.47
N LYS A 589 16.25 -19.56 55.53
CA LYS A 589 17.68 -19.87 55.73
C LYS A 589 18.35 -18.95 56.76
N ILE A 590 17.91 -17.70 56.89
CA ILE A 590 18.42 -16.75 57.89
C ILE A 590 17.85 -17.06 59.29
N LEU A 591 16.60 -17.54 59.39
CA LEU A 591 15.97 -17.92 60.67
C LEU A 591 16.41 -19.29 61.22
N TYR A 592 17.01 -20.16 60.40
CA TYR A 592 17.59 -21.44 60.85
C TYR A 592 19.11 -21.37 61.11
N ALA A 593 19.75 -20.24 60.83
CA ALA A 593 21.18 -19.99 61.04
C ALA A 593 21.47 -18.95 62.15
N ALA A 594 20.44 -18.56 62.90
CA ALA A 594 20.50 -17.78 64.15
C ALA A 594 19.78 -18.58 65.24
#